data_AF-A0A2S9GPB2-F1
#
_entry.id   AF-A0A2S9GPB2-F1
#
_cell.length_a   1.000
_cell.length_b   1.000
_cell.length_c   1.000
_cell.angle_alpha   90.00
_cell.angle_beta   90.00
_cell.angle_gamma   90.00
#
_symmetry.space_group_name_H-M   'P 1'
#
loop_
_entity.id
_entity.type
_entity.pdbx_description
1 polymer ?
#
loop_
_entity_poly.entity_id
_entity_poly.type
_entity_poly.pdbx_seq_one_letter_code
_entity_poly.pdbx_strand_id
1 'polypeptide(L)' 'PLHDTANGKAALALMADTEVPDALLPEIGEVRRSGIAYDRDEHTAGISAAGIAARLQDGQIVAISVPAPTNRFRA' A
#
# COMPACT_ATOMS: atom_id res chain seq x y z
N PRO A 1 -0.39 -1.13 10.73
CA PRO A 1 0.04 -1.92 9.56
C PRO A 1 -0.70 -1.55 8.26
N LEU A 2 -2.04 -1.56 8.22
CA LEU A 2 -2.76 -1.33 6.95
C LEU A 2 -2.60 0.08 6.38
N HIS A 3 -2.31 1.08 7.21
CA HIS A 3 -2.25 2.49 6.83
C HIS A 3 -0.82 3.00 6.58
N ASP A 4 0.20 2.27 7.04
CA ASP A 4 1.60 2.70 7.09
C ASP A 4 2.54 1.76 6.31
N THR A 5 2.07 0.58 5.87
CA THR A 5 2.85 -0.34 5.03
C THR A 5 2.40 -0.32 3.58
N ALA A 6 3.31 -0.62 2.64
CA ALA A 6 2.99 -0.64 1.22
C ALA A 6 1.97 -1.74 0.86
N ASN A 7 2.12 -2.96 1.40
CA ASN A 7 1.15 -4.04 1.13
C ASN A 7 -0.21 -3.77 1.80
N GLY A 8 -0.22 -3.15 2.98
CA GLY A 8 -1.44 -2.72 3.66
C GLY A 8 -2.24 -1.72 2.82
N LYS A 9 -1.57 -0.65 2.35
CA LYS A 9 -2.19 0.35 1.49
C LYS A 9 -2.63 -0.22 0.14
N ALA A 10 -1.87 -1.14 -0.43
CA ALA A 10 -2.28 -1.86 -1.63
C ALA A 10 -3.56 -2.69 -1.40
N ALA A 11 -3.68 -3.37 -0.25
CA ALA A 11 -4.88 -4.12 0.08
C ALA A 11 -6.10 -3.21 0.26
N LEU A 12 -5.96 -2.08 0.96
CA LEU A 12 -7.03 -1.08 1.14
C LEU A 12 -7.54 -0.54 -0.21
N ALA A 13 -6.68 -0.42 -1.22
CA ALA A 13 -7.08 0.02 -2.57
C ALA A 13 -8.10 -0.90 -3.25
N LEU A 14 -8.20 -2.17 -2.82
CA LEU A 14 -9.18 -3.14 -3.33
C LEU A 14 -10.45 -3.25 -2.47
N MET A 15 -10.55 -2.50 -1.37
CA MET A 15 -11.71 -2.45 -0.47
C MET A 15 -12.66 -1.31 -0.87
N ALA A 16 -13.91 -1.36 -0.37
CA ALA A 16 -14.86 -0.28 -0.56
C ALA A 16 -14.45 0.96 0.26
N ASP A 17 -14.82 2.16 -0.21
CA ASP A 17 -14.48 3.41 0.49
C ASP A 17 -15.03 3.45 1.92
N THR A 18 -16.17 2.81 2.18
CA THR A 18 -16.75 2.66 3.52
C THR A 18 -15.90 1.84 4.48
N GLU A 19 -14.94 1.08 3.98
CA GLU A 19 -14.00 0.25 4.76
C GLU A 19 -12.62 0.91 4.91
N VAL A 20 -12.40 2.06 4.25
CA VAL A 20 -11.14 2.80 4.29
C VAL A 20 -11.31 4.03 5.18
N PRO A 21 -10.41 4.28 6.14
CA PRO A 21 -10.45 5.52 6.93
C PRO A 21 -10.42 6.76 6.03
N ASP A 22 -11.31 7.72 6.28
CA ASP A 22 -11.46 8.92 5.43
C ASP A 22 -10.15 9.66 5.17
N ALA A 23 -9.28 9.74 6.18
CA ALA A 23 -7.98 10.38 6.09
C ALA A 23 -7.04 9.72 5.06
N LEU A 24 -7.25 8.45 4.73
CA LEU A 24 -6.44 7.69 3.77
C LEU A 24 -7.06 7.68 2.37
N LEU A 25 -8.33 8.07 2.20
CA LEU A 25 -9.01 8.04 0.90
C LEU A 25 -8.23 8.79 -0.22
N PRO A 26 -7.62 9.97 0.03
CA PRO A 26 -6.81 10.63 -1.00
C PRO A 26 -5.60 9.79 -1.43
N GLU A 27 -4.89 9.19 -0.49
CA GLU A 27 -3.71 8.36 -0.76
C GLU A 27 -4.11 7.05 -1.45
N ILE A 28 -5.16 6.39 -0.97
CA ILE A 28 -5.69 5.17 -1.58
C ILE A 28 -6.22 5.45 -3.00
N GLY A 29 -6.77 6.63 -3.26
CA GLY A 29 -7.10 7.09 -4.61
C GLY A 29 -5.89 7.10 -5.54
N GLU A 30 -4.71 7.50 -5.04
CA GLU A 30 -3.48 7.46 -5.82
C GLU A 30 -2.97 6.03 -6.06
N VAL A 31 -3.08 5.16 -5.06
CA VAL A 31 -2.76 3.72 -5.22
C VAL A 31 -3.65 3.11 -6.29
N ARG A 32 -4.95 3.42 -6.30
CA ARG A 32 -5.88 2.94 -7.33
C ARG A 32 -5.55 3.48 -8.73
N ARG A 33 -5.09 4.73 -8.85
CA ARG A 33 -4.65 5.30 -10.14
C ARG A 33 -3.36 4.68 -10.67
N SER A 34 -2.36 4.55 -9.82
CA SER A 34 -1.00 4.12 -10.22
C SER A 34 -0.83 2.61 -10.24
N GLY A 35 -1.66 1.89 -9.48
CA GLY A 35 -1.51 0.45 -9.22
C GLY A 35 -0.42 0.11 -8.22
N ILE A 36 0.26 1.10 -7.61
CA ILE A 36 1.39 0.91 -6.70
C ILE A 36 1.16 1.68 -5.40
N ALA A 37 1.28 0.98 -4.28
CA ALA A 37 1.34 1.58 -2.95
C ALA A 37 2.79 1.75 -2.51
N TYR A 38 3.05 2.82 -1.76
CA TYR A 38 4.39 3.13 -1.25
C TYR A 38 4.34 3.31 0.26
N ASP A 39 5.22 2.66 1.01
CA ASP A 39 5.63 3.07 2.35
C ASP A 39 6.93 3.85 2.18
N ARG A 40 6.95 5.14 2.55
CA ARG A 40 8.13 6.01 2.40
C ARG A 40 8.77 6.34 3.74
N ASP A 41 9.24 5.32 4.45
CA ASP A 41 9.83 5.44 5.79
C ASP A 41 8.79 5.68 6.89
N GLU A 42 7.58 5.15 6.68
CA GLU A 42 6.41 5.38 7.53
C GLU A 42 6.28 4.28 8.60
N HIS A 43 6.46 3.01 8.20
CA HIS A 43 6.29 1.88 9.11
C HIS A 43 7.55 1.56 9.91
N THR A 44 8.72 1.61 9.27
CA THR A 44 9.99 1.27 9.90
C THR A 44 11.06 2.27 9.47
N ALA A 45 11.65 2.96 10.44
CA ALA A 45 12.69 3.96 10.17
C ALA A 45 13.88 3.35 9.42
N GLY A 46 14.33 4.04 8.37
CA GLY A 46 15.35 3.59 7.44
C GLY A 46 14.86 2.64 6.34
N ILE A 47 13.58 2.25 6.30
CA ILE A 47 13.02 1.29 5.34
C ILE A 47 11.84 1.91 4.59
N SER A 48 11.89 1.84 3.27
CA SER A 48 10.75 2.13 2.39
C SER A 48 10.35 0.87 1.64
N ALA A 49 9.12 0.83 1.12
CA ALA A 49 8.63 -0.30 0.33
C ALA A 49 7.70 0.15 -0.79
N ALA A 50 7.66 -0.63 -1.88
CA ALA A 50 6.61 -0.57 -2.89
C ALA A 50 5.77 -1.85 -2.82
N GLY A 51 4.47 -1.76 -3.05
CA GLY A 51 3.56 -2.90 -2.94
C GLY A 51 2.41 -2.85 -3.93
N ILE A 52 1.89 -4.04 -4.23
CA ILE A 52 0.71 -4.25 -5.07
C ILE A 52 -0.22 -5.24 -4.39
N ALA A 53 -1.49 -5.24 -4.80
CA ALA A 53 -2.47 -6.22 -4.34
C ALA A 53 -3.33 -6.70 -5.51
N ALA A 54 -3.85 -7.92 -5.36
CA ALA A 54 -4.79 -8.53 -6.28
C ALA A 54 -5.91 -9.22 -5.51
N ARG A 55 -7.09 -9.30 -6.14
CA ARG A 55 -8.20 -10.15 -5.69
C ARG A 55 -8.19 -11.44 -6.47
N LEU A 56 -8.11 -12.56 -5.77
CA LEU A 56 -8.18 -13.91 -6.34
C LEU A 56 -9.62 -14.27 -6.70
N GLN A 57 -9.79 -15.39 -7.42
CA GLN A 57 -11.10 -15.84 -7.91
C GLN A 57 -12.11 -16.15 -6.80
N ASP A 58 -11.64 -16.58 -5.64
CA ASP A 58 -12.44 -16.83 -4.44
C ASP A 58 -12.76 -15.55 -3.63
N GLY A 59 -12.32 -14.39 -4.13
CA GLY A 59 -12.53 -13.10 -3.49
C GLY A 59 -11.45 -12.72 -2.48
N GLN A 60 -10.49 -13.60 -2.16
CA GLN A 60 -9.40 -13.29 -1.24
C GLN A 60 -8.51 -12.17 -1.79
N ILE A 61 -8.14 -11.21 -0.94
CA ILE A 61 -7.16 -10.18 -1.29
C ILE A 61 -5.77 -10.66 -0.85
N VAL A 62 -4.83 -10.65 -1.79
CA VAL A 62 -3.42 -10.91 -1.53
C VAL A 62 -2.61 -9.67 -1.89
N ALA A 63 -1.69 -9.28 -1.02
CA ALA A 63 -0.82 -8.13 -1.24
C ALA A 63 0.65 -8.53 -0.99
N ILE A 64 1.54 -8.04 -1.85
CA ILE A 64 2.98 -8.26 -1.76
C ILE A 64 3.70 -6.91 -1.79
N SER A 65 4.85 -6.83 -1.13
CA SER A 65 5.71 -5.65 -1.17
C SER A 65 7.18 -6.03 -1.23
N VAL A 66 7.99 -5.10 -1.77
CA VAL A 66 9.45 -5.19 -1.81
C VAL A 66 10.01 -4.07 -0.94
N PRO A 67 10.55 -4.37 0.25
CA PRO A 67 11.21 -3.39 1.10
C PRO A 67 12.66 -3.15 0.64
N ALA A 68 13.15 -1.93 0.83
CA ALA A 68 14.54 -1.55 0.61
C ALA A 68 14.95 -0.44 1.60
N PRO A 69 16.26 -0.28 1.89
CA PRO A 69 16.73 0.88 2.62
C PRO A 69 16.26 2.19 1.98
N THR A 70 15.70 3.11 2.76
CA THR A 70 15.11 4.37 2.27
C THR A 70 16.07 5.18 1.39
N ASN A 71 17.37 5.16 1.72
CA ASN A 71 18.42 5.84 0.95
C ASN A 71 18.71 5.23 -0.43
N ARG A 72 18.25 3.99 -0.70
CA ARG A 72 18.36 3.31 -2.00
C ARG A 72 17.02 3.23 -2.74
N PHE A 73 15.93 3.63 -2.09
CA PHE A 73 14.58 3.53 -2.63
C PHE A 73 14.15 4.77 -3.41
N ARG A 74 14.71 5.94 -3.07
CA ARG A 74 14.48 7.20 -3.79
C ARG A 74 15.39 7.25 -5.01
N ALA A 75 14.82 7.54 -6.18
CA ALA A 75 15.55 7.79 -7.43
C ALA A 75 16.21 9.18 -7.42
#